data_AF-A0A8D9GLW5-F1
#
_entry.id   AF-A0A8D9GLW5-F1
#
_cell.length_a   1.000
_cell.length_b   1.000
_cell.length_c   1.000
_cell.angle_alpha   90.00
_cell.angle_beta   90.00
_cell.angle_gamma   90.00
#
_symmetry.space_group_name_H-M   'P 1'
#
loop_
_entity.id
_entity.type
_entity.pdbx_description
1 polymer ?
#
loop_
_entity_poly.entity_id
_entity_poly.type
_entity_poly.pdbx_seq_one_letter_code
_entity_poly.pdbx_strand_id
1 'polypeptide(L)'
;KRERYEILQSFMAFVDSVLALQGDSPIGEFSLKCKTASRDRVDRWICNVLQRGVSDVELLIEDDVDYLLPQEMLVSRTLTKLRLRNARLPGGVEGAFFLPMLKTLVLKEARVYSDKLETLLPILPVLEELYIHPLTRRRSRCTVSSASLNFSFDTPNLLYLNYCDFMAEDYPKVNLSNVVEVVLNIIASTSQINQIRSSNNNNNEVLWYGNVWKLMNGIRNVKKLVVSDSTFQVSFLYAVNWSTTSNGYGLFISVHMDVKQCRLS
;
A
#
# COMPACT_ATOMS: atom_id res chain seq x y z
N LYS A 1 9.56 2.68 -33.57
CA LYS A 1 10.22 3.43 -32.45
C LYS A 1 10.02 4.94 -32.57
N ARG A 2 10.14 5.54 -33.77
CA ARG A 2 9.95 6.99 -34.01
C ARG A 2 8.53 7.50 -33.77
N GLU A 3 7.51 6.81 -34.29
CA GLU A 3 6.09 7.18 -34.08
C GLU A 3 5.68 7.20 -32.59
N ARG A 4 6.19 6.27 -31.79
CA ARG A 4 5.93 6.25 -30.33
C ARG A 4 6.51 7.48 -29.63
N TYR A 5 7.68 7.95 -30.06
CA TYR A 5 8.30 9.15 -29.51
C TYR A 5 7.52 10.42 -29.89
N GLU A 6 7.05 10.51 -31.13
CA GLU A 6 6.25 11.64 -31.62
C GLU A 6 4.88 11.74 -30.92
N ILE A 7 4.23 10.60 -30.66
CA ILE A 7 2.99 10.53 -29.87
C ILE A 7 3.23 11.01 -28.44
N LEU A 8 4.34 10.59 -27.81
CA LEU A 8 4.70 11.03 -26.45
C LEU A 8 4.97 12.53 -26.38
N GLN A 9 5.69 13.09 -27.35
CA GLN A 9 5.94 14.54 -27.42
C GLN A 9 4.65 15.32 -27.64
N SER A 10 3.75 14.83 -28.51
CA SER A 10 2.44 15.45 -28.74
C SER A 10 1.58 15.44 -27.48
N PHE A 11 1.55 14.32 -26.75
CA PHE A 11 0.87 14.24 -25.46
C PHE A 11 1.45 15.22 -24.44
N MET A 12 2.78 15.30 -24.32
CA MET A 12 3.43 16.24 -23.41
C MET A 12 3.13 17.70 -23.76
N ALA A 13 3.20 18.07 -25.04
CA ALA A 13 2.86 19.41 -25.49
C ALA A 13 1.38 19.75 -25.28
N PHE A 14 0.49 18.76 -25.42
CA PHE A 14 -0.93 18.91 -25.12
C PHE A 14 -1.16 19.24 -23.64
N VAL A 15 -0.55 18.49 -22.72
CA VAL A 15 -0.70 18.77 -21.27
C VAL A 15 -0.11 20.14 -20.91
N ASP A 16 1.08 20.48 -21.43
CA ASP A 16 1.68 21.81 -21.25
C ASP A 16 0.70 22.92 -21.71
N SER A 17 0.07 22.74 -22.88
CA SER A 17 -0.85 23.72 -23.46
C SER A 17 -2.16 23.83 -22.68
N VAL A 18 -2.74 22.72 -22.24
CA VAL A 18 -3.99 22.72 -21.44
C VAL A 18 -3.77 23.44 -20.12
N LEU A 19 -2.68 23.14 -19.41
CA LEU A 19 -2.37 23.80 -18.14
C LEU A 19 -2.11 25.29 -18.32
N ALA A 20 -1.45 25.69 -19.42
CA ALA A 20 -1.22 27.10 -19.74
C ALA A 20 -2.53 27.83 -20.10
N LEU A 21 -3.39 27.23 -20.92
CA LEU A 21 -4.67 27.82 -21.34
C LEU A 21 -5.64 28.03 -20.18
N GLN A 22 -5.61 27.18 -19.15
CA GLN A 22 -6.45 27.36 -17.97
C GLN A 22 -5.97 28.49 -17.04
N GLY A 23 -4.79 29.09 -17.29
CA GLY A 23 -4.25 30.17 -16.44
C GLY A 23 -4.18 29.75 -14.98
N ASP A 24 -4.50 30.63 -14.04
CA ASP A 24 -4.48 30.31 -12.60
C ASP A 24 -5.82 29.80 -12.07
N SER A 25 -6.67 29.26 -12.96
CA SER A 25 -7.96 28.71 -12.55
C SER A 25 -7.78 27.56 -11.56
N PRO A 26 -8.62 27.46 -10.51
CA PRO A 26 -8.53 26.38 -9.54
C PRO A 26 -8.80 25.03 -10.21
N ILE A 27 -8.01 24.03 -9.84
CA ILE A 27 -8.17 22.65 -10.34
C ILE A 27 -8.61 21.81 -9.16
N GLY A 28 -9.82 21.24 -9.20
CA GLY A 28 -10.33 20.40 -8.10
C GLY A 28 -9.73 19.00 -8.10
N GLU A 29 -9.66 18.40 -9.30
CA GLU A 29 -9.22 17.03 -9.52
C GLU A 29 -8.20 16.97 -10.66
N PHE A 30 -7.16 16.16 -10.50
CA PHE A 30 -6.13 15.95 -11.51
C PHE A 30 -5.81 14.46 -11.64
N SER A 31 -5.95 13.94 -12.86
CA SER A 31 -5.56 12.57 -13.18
C SER A 31 -4.54 12.57 -14.31
N LEU A 32 -3.39 11.95 -14.07
CA LEU A 32 -2.32 11.83 -15.05
C LEU A 32 -1.93 10.37 -15.22
N LYS A 33 -2.16 9.86 -16.43
CA LYS A 33 -1.64 8.59 -16.89
C LYS A 33 -0.51 8.85 -17.89
N CYS A 34 0.71 8.56 -17.49
CA CYS A 34 1.91 8.78 -18.28
C CYS A 34 2.65 7.47 -18.54
N LYS A 35 3.02 7.23 -19.80
CA LYS A 35 3.88 6.09 -20.15
C LYS A 35 5.34 6.45 -19.97
N THR A 36 5.80 7.48 -20.68
CA THR A 36 7.19 7.92 -20.69
C THR A 36 7.21 9.44 -20.76
N ALA A 37 7.56 10.12 -19.67
CA ALA A 37 7.80 11.56 -19.68
C ALA A 37 9.14 11.88 -19.03
N SER A 38 9.73 13.00 -19.42
CA SER A 38 10.79 13.62 -18.63
C SER A 38 10.24 13.90 -17.23
N ARG A 39 10.93 13.41 -16.20
CA ARG A 39 10.57 13.59 -14.79
C ARG A 39 10.29 15.06 -14.48
N ASP A 40 11.18 15.95 -14.92
CA ASP A 40 11.09 17.39 -14.72
C ASP A 40 9.78 17.98 -15.25
N ARG A 41 9.25 17.44 -16.35
CA ARG A 41 7.97 17.92 -16.91
C ARG A 41 6.79 17.44 -16.08
N VAL A 42 6.80 16.20 -15.61
CA VAL A 42 5.77 15.67 -14.71
C VAL A 42 5.78 16.44 -13.39
N ASP A 43 6.96 16.68 -12.82
CA ASP A 43 7.13 17.48 -11.60
C ASP A 43 6.53 18.87 -11.76
N ARG A 44 6.81 19.55 -12.89
CA ARG A 44 6.22 20.86 -13.20
C ARG A 44 4.70 20.81 -13.28
N TRP A 45 4.12 19.78 -13.90
CA TRP A 45 2.66 19.63 -13.95
C TRP A 45 2.06 19.43 -12.56
N ILE A 46 2.68 18.56 -11.75
CA ILE A 46 2.23 18.29 -10.38
C ILE A 46 2.32 19.58 -9.55
N CYS A 47 3.45 20.26 -9.55
CA CYS A 47 3.62 21.51 -8.80
C CYS A 47 2.63 22.60 -9.26
N ASN A 48 2.35 22.68 -10.55
CA ASN A 48 1.36 23.63 -11.08
C ASN A 48 -0.06 23.34 -10.55
N VAL A 49 -0.52 22.09 -10.57
CA VAL A 49 -1.87 21.76 -10.05
C VAL A 49 -1.94 21.88 -8.52
N LEU A 50 -0.85 21.62 -7.81
CA LEU A 50 -0.76 21.85 -6.36
C LEU A 50 -0.89 23.33 -6.02
N GLN A 51 -0.24 24.22 -6.77
CA GLN A 51 -0.38 25.68 -6.60
C GLN A 51 -1.81 26.17 -6.86
N ARG A 52 -2.57 25.45 -7.70
CA ARG A 52 -3.99 25.72 -7.99
C ARG A 52 -4.97 25.08 -7.01
N GLY A 53 -4.47 24.52 -5.91
CA GLY A 53 -5.29 24.02 -4.81
C GLY A 53 -5.95 22.67 -5.05
N VAL A 54 -5.34 21.80 -5.85
CA VAL A 54 -5.89 20.47 -6.14
C VAL A 54 -6.15 19.66 -4.87
N SER A 55 -7.28 18.96 -4.87
CA SER A 55 -7.77 18.19 -3.73
C SER A 55 -7.78 16.68 -3.98
N ASP A 56 -7.93 16.26 -5.22
CA ASP A 56 -7.88 14.86 -5.64
C ASP A 56 -6.83 14.68 -6.74
N VAL A 57 -5.84 13.84 -6.50
CA VAL A 57 -4.76 13.54 -7.44
C VAL A 57 -4.66 12.05 -7.71
N GLU A 58 -4.67 11.65 -8.98
CA GLU A 58 -4.37 10.30 -9.42
C GLU A 58 -3.20 10.27 -10.42
N LEU A 59 -2.14 9.53 -10.09
CA LEU A 59 -0.94 9.42 -10.91
C LEU A 59 -0.68 7.96 -11.25
N LEU A 60 -0.54 7.67 -12.54
CA LEU A 60 -0.09 6.39 -13.08
C LEU A 60 1.11 6.63 -13.98
N ILE A 61 2.28 6.17 -13.56
CA ILE A 61 3.54 6.28 -14.32
C ILE A 61 3.95 4.87 -14.79
N GLU A 62 3.82 4.52 -16.08
CA GLU A 62 4.00 3.12 -16.52
C GLU A 62 5.47 2.69 -16.71
N ASP A 63 6.35 3.53 -17.28
CA ASP A 63 7.72 3.11 -17.64
C ASP A 63 8.79 3.49 -16.60
N ASP A 64 8.46 4.34 -15.62
CA ASP A 64 9.39 4.75 -14.55
C ASP A 64 8.98 4.16 -13.21
N VAL A 65 9.45 2.94 -12.98
CA VAL A 65 9.21 2.15 -11.76
C VAL A 65 9.82 2.73 -10.48
N ASP A 66 10.56 3.84 -10.61
CA ASP A 66 11.31 4.49 -9.54
C ASP A 66 11.02 6.00 -9.48
N TYR A 67 9.94 6.48 -10.12
CA TYR A 67 9.56 7.88 -10.09
C TYR A 67 9.30 8.34 -8.65
N LEU A 68 10.09 9.33 -8.21
CA LEU A 68 9.96 9.97 -6.90
C LEU A 68 9.07 11.19 -7.06
N LEU A 69 8.04 11.27 -6.24
CA LEU A 69 7.13 12.42 -6.26
C LEU A 69 7.83 13.69 -5.76
N PRO A 70 7.44 14.86 -6.28
CA PRO A 70 7.90 16.14 -5.76
C PRO A 70 7.51 16.31 -4.29
N GLN A 71 8.39 16.91 -3.48
CA GLN A 71 8.18 17.09 -2.05
C GLN A 71 7.02 18.04 -1.75
N GLU A 72 6.73 18.96 -2.67
CA GLU A 72 5.60 19.89 -2.66
C GLU A 72 4.27 19.16 -2.47
N MET A 73 4.18 17.93 -2.98
CA MET A 73 2.98 17.11 -2.81
C MET A 73 2.79 16.69 -1.35
N LEU A 74 3.87 16.46 -0.58
CA LEU A 74 3.81 16.04 0.82
C LEU A 74 3.61 17.17 1.83
N VAL A 75 3.50 18.42 1.36
CA VAL A 75 3.22 19.60 2.20
C VAL A 75 1.92 20.30 1.79
N SER A 76 1.16 19.70 0.87
CA SER A 76 -0.10 20.25 0.41
C SER A 76 -1.13 20.30 1.52
N ARG A 77 -1.79 21.45 1.64
CA ARG A 77 -2.87 21.69 2.59
C ARG A 77 -4.27 21.48 2.00
N THR A 78 -4.37 21.18 0.70
CA THR A 78 -5.63 21.01 -0.01
C THR A 78 -5.88 19.56 -0.40
N LEU A 79 -4.84 18.73 -0.49
CA LEU A 79 -4.96 17.32 -0.85
C LEU A 79 -5.79 16.55 0.17
N THR A 80 -6.90 15.98 -0.30
CA THR A 80 -7.79 15.10 0.45
C THR A 80 -7.71 13.67 -0.02
N LYS A 81 -7.41 13.45 -1.31
CA LYS A 81 -7.31 12.13 -1.94
C LYS A 81 -6.05 12.05 -2.79
N LEU A 82 -5.26 11.01 -2.56
CA LEU A 82 -4.04 10.75 -3.31
C LEU A 82 -4.02 9.29 -3.78
N ARG A 83 -4.02 9.08 -5.10
CA ARG A 83 -3.95 7.77 -5.74
C ARG A 83 -2.67 7.67 -6.56
N LEU A 84 -1.79 6.77 -6.16
CA LEU A 84 -0.49 6.56 -6.77
C LEU A 84 -0.43 5.16 -7.34
N ARG A 85 -0.06 5.05 -8.61
CA ARG A 85 0.23 3.80 -9.29
C ARG A 85 1.62 3.83 -9.90
N ASN A 86 2.48 2.92 -9.42
CA ASN A 86 3.89 2.83 -9.82
C ASN A 86 4.69 4.14 -9.55
N ALA A 87 4.37 4.84 -8.47
CA ALA A 87 5.07 6.03 -8.00
C ALA A 87 5.52 5.86 -6.53
N ARG A 88 6.56 6.57 -6.14
CA ARG A 88 7.13 6.52 -4.78
C ARG A 88 7.02 7.86 -4.10
N LEU A 89 6.59 7.84 -2.84
CA LEU A 89 6.67 9.00 -1.98
C LEU A 89 8.16 9.27 -1.67
N PRO A 90 8.62 10.53 -1.73
CA PRO A 90 9.99 10.85 -1.37
C PRO A 90 10.21 10.47 0.10
N GLY A 91 11.32 9.78 0.37
CA GLY A 91 11.79 9.64 1.75
C GLY A 91 12.42 10.97 2.15
N GLY A 92 12.18 11.42 3.38
CA GLY A 92 12.82 12.64 3.84
C GLY A 92 12.94 12.72 5.35
N VAL A 93 13.76 13.69 5.73
CA VAL A 93 14.21 14.02 7.07
C VAL A 93 13.01 14.20 8.01
N GLU A 94 13.12 13.65 9.21
CA GLU A 94 12.12 13.74 10.27
C GLU A 94 11.58 15.18 10.40
N GLY A 95 10.25 15.33 10.30
CA GLY A 95 9.53 16.55 10.68
C GLY A 95 9.18 17.58 9.59
N ALA A 96 9.56 17.39 8.32
CA ALA A 96 9.31 18.40 7.28
C ALA A 96 8.01 18.21 6.48
N PHE A 97 7.43 17.02 6.47
CA PHE A 97 6.26 16.69 5.63
C PHE A 97 4.99 16.60 6.45
N PHE A 98 3.89 17.12 5.92
CA PHE A 98 2.61 17.15 6.61
C PHE A 98 1.46 17.33 5.61
N LEU A 99 0.55 16.36 5.58
CA LEU A 99 -0.64 16.35 4.75
C LEU A 99 -1.89 16.45 5.64
N PRO A 100 -2.22 17.67 6.14
CA PRO A 100 -3.21 17.85 7.19
C PRO A 100 -4.63 17.45 6.80
N MET A 101 -4.95 17.41 5.51
CA MET A 101 -6.31 17.18 5.00
C MET A 101 -6.47 15.82 4.30
N LEU A 102 -5.41 15.01 4.21
CA LEU A 102 -5.44 13.76 3.43
C LEU A 102 -6.25 12.69 4.15
N LYS A 103 -7.43 12.39 3.60
CA LYS A 103 -8.37 11.37 4.10
C LYS A 103 -8.20 10.03 3.41
N THR A 104 -7.85 10.02 2.12
CA THR A 104 -7.72 8.79 1.33
C THR A 104 -6.35 8.70 0.69
N LEU A 105 -5.65 7.60 0.96
CA LEU A 105 -4.38 7.25 0.32
C LEU A 105 -4.49 5.89 -0.37
N VAL A 106 -4.25 5.87 -1.68
CA VAL A 106 -4.21 4.65 -2.49
C VAL A 106 -2.82 4.46 -3.08
N LEU A 107 -2.16 3.38 -2.70
CA LEU A 107 -0.84 2.99 -3.19
C LEU A 107 -0.99 1.67 -3.97
N LYS A 108 -1.14 1.77 -5.28
CA LYS A 108 -1.23 0.62 -6.20
C LYS A 108 0.10 0.36 -6.86
N GLU A 109 0.52 -0.90 -6.95
CA GLU A 109 1.80 -1.23 -7.55
C GLU A 109 2.93 -0.35 -6.99
N ALA A 110 2.89 -0.11 -5.68
CA ALA A 110 3.84 0.78 -5.03
C ALA A 110 4.99 -0.04 -4.45
N ARG A 111 6.24 0.48 -4.56
CA ARG A 111 7.36 0.00 -3.73
C ARG A 111 7.25 0.68 -2.38
N VAL A 112 6.21 0.32 -1.63
CA VAL A 112 6.13 0.69 -0.22
C VAL A 112 6.99 -0.31 0.52
N TYR A 113 8.21 0.09 0.82
CA TYR A 113 8.99 -0.63 1.80
C TYR A 113 8.32 -0.40 3.15
N SER A 114 8.19 -1.45 3.95
CA SER A 114 7.49 -1.42 5.22
C SER A 114 8.11 -0.45 6.23
N ASP A 115 9.43 -0.23 6.18
CA ASP A 115 10.16 0.82 6.91
C ASP A 115 9.71 2.26 6.56
N LYS A 116 9.14 2.48 5.36
CA LYS A 116 8.61 3.80 4.96
C LYS A 116 7.19 4.06 5.41
N LEU A 117 6.42 3.04 5.82
CA LEU A 117 5.10 3.27 6.40
C LEU A 117 5.21 3.90 7.79
N GLU A 118 6.22 3.51 8.56
CA GLU A 118 6.52 4.12 9.87
C GLU A 118 6.69 5.63 9.77
N THR A 119 7.38 6.10 8.73
CA THR A 119 7.62 7.54 8.51
C THR A 119 6.45 8.23 7.81
N LEU A 120 5.63 7.49 7.08
CA LEU A 120 4.51 8.03 6.31
C LEU A 120 3.25 8.26 7.16
N LEU A 121 2.88 7.34 8.04
CA LEU A 121 1.61 7.44 8.77
C LEU A 121 1.55 8.68 9.69
N PRO A 122 2.62 9.08 10.40
CA PRO A 122 2.61 10.28 11.23
C PRO A 122 2.33 11.58 10.47
N ILE A 123 2.62 11.62 9.16
CA ILE A 123 2.39 12.82 8.34
C ILE A 123 0.94 12.93 7.82
N LEU A 124 0.09 11.94 8.11
CA LEU A 124 -1.30 11.82 7.64
C LEU A 124 -2.30 11.81 8.82
N PRO A 125 -2.43 12.90 9.59
CA PRO A 125 -3.16 12.90 10.86
C PRO A 125 -4.66 12.61 10.74
N VAL A 126 -5.27 12.89 9.59
CA VAL A 126 -6.72 12.73 9.34
C VAL A 126 -7.04 11.58 8.38
N LEU A 127 -6.10 10.64 8.19
CA LEU A 127 -6.28 9.53 7.26
C LEU A 127 -7.43 8.62 7.70
N GLU A 128 -8.43 8.48 6.85
CA GLU A 128 -9.65 7.68 7.06
C GLU A 128 -9.61 6.38 6.25
N GLU A 129 -8.98 6.40 5.06
CA GLU A 129 -8.91 5.25 4.16
C GLU A 129 -7.50 5.02 3.61
N LEU A 130 -7.00 3.79 3.75
CA LEU A 130 -5.68 3.38 3.27
C LEU A 130 -5.77 2.12 2.41
N TYR A 131 -5.21 2.20 1.19
CA TYR A 131 -5.11 1.08 0.27
C TYR A 131 -3.64 0.84 -0.08
N ILE A 132 -3.14 -0.36 0.17
CA ILE A 132 -1.77 -0.78 -0.13
C ILE A 132 -1.85 -2.04 -0.98
N HIS A 133 -1.36 -1.94 -2.22
CA HIS A 133 -1.23 -3.08 -3.13
C HIS A 133 0.21 -3.16 -3.67
N PRO A 134 0.87 -4.32 -3.52
CA PRO A 134 2.28 -4.46 -3.80
C PRO A 134 2.51 -4.52 -5.32
N LEU A 135 3.74 -4.25 -5.74
CA LEU A 135 4.15 -4.54 -7.12
C LEU A 135 4.13 -6.05 -7.38
N THR A 136 3.52 -6.45 -8.50
CA THR A 136 3.52 -7.86 -8.92
C THR A 136 4.95 -8.43 -8.97
N ARG A 137 5.17 -9.55 -8.25
CA ARG A 137 6.48 -10.23 -8.09
C ARG A 137 7.20 -10.54 -9.41
N ARG A 138 6.48 -10.59 -10.54
CA ARG A 138 7.07 -10.76 -11.89
C ARG A 138 8.08 -9.68 -12.28
N ARG A 139 8.01 -8.47 -11.69
CA ARG A 139 8.95 -7.38 -11.98
C ARG A 139 10.05 -7.19 -10.94
N SER A 140 9.98 -7.87 -9.80
CA SER A 140 10.92 -7.75 -8.69
C SER A 140 11.57 -9.10 -8.39
N ARG A 141 12.80 -9.30 -8.89
CA ARG A 141 13.71 -10.39 -8.50
C ARG A 141 14.31 -10.21 -7.09
N CYS A 142 13.76 -9.30 -6.30
CA CYS A 142 14.26 -9.01 -4.96
C CYS A 142 13.57 -9.93 -3.97
N THR A 143 14.32 -10.91 -3.46
CA THR A 143 14.12 -11.44 -2.12
C THR A 143 14.20 -10.27 -1.15
N VAL A 144 13.05 -9.81 -0.66
CA VAL A 144 12.99 -8.78 0.36
C VAL A 144 13.48 -9.43 1.65
N SER A 145 14.74 -9.20 2.01
CA SER A 145 15.21 -9.38 3.38
C SER A 145 14.37 -8.45 4.25
N SER A 146 13.44 -9.03 5.00
CA SER A 146 12.57 -8.35 5.93
C SER A 146 13.45 -7.88 7.10
N ALA A 147 13.93 -6.63 7.03
CA ALA A 147 14.43 -5.98 8.23
C ALA A 147 13.26 -5.95 9.22
N SER A 148 13.47 -6.50 10.41
CA SER A 148 12.48 -6.70 11.48
C SER A 148 11.59 -5.48 11.65
N LEU A 149 10.29 -5.65 11.40
CA LEU A 149 9.30 -4.57 11.39
C LEU A 149 8.90 -4.21 12.82
N ASN A 150 9.63 -3.27 13.40
CA ASN A 150 9.44 -2.79 14.78
C ASN A 150 8.58 -1.50 14.87
N PHE A 151 7.72 -1.23 13.90
CA PHE A 151 6.88 -0.01 13.92
C PHE A 151 5.41 -0.31 14.22
N SER A 152 4.74 0.64 14.88
CA SER A 152 3.30 0.58 15.15
C SER A 152 2.51 1.39 14.13
N PHE A 153 1.49 0.78 13.53
CA PHE A 153 0.42 1.53 12.86
C PHE A 153 -0.42 2.24 13.93
N ASP A 154 -0.16 3.53 14.16
CA ASP A 154 -0.99 4.38 15.02
C ASP A 154 -1.67 5.46 14.17
N THR A 155 -2.71 5.03 13.45
CA THR A 155 -3.59 5.92 12.68
C THR A 155 -4.97 5.92 13.33
N PRO A 156 -5.20 6.76 14.36
CA PRO A 156 -6.41 6.68 15.17
C PRO A 156 -7.69 6.98 14.37
N ASN A 157 -7.59 7.75 13.28
CA ASN A 157 -8.73 8.10 12.44
C ASN A 157 -9.01 7.10 11.31
N LEU A 158 -8.19 6.05 11.16
CA LEU A 158 -8.34 5.09 10.07
C LEU A 158 -9.60 4.25 10.27
N LEU A 159 -10.51 4.31 9.29
CA LEU A 159 -11.78 3.59 9.27
C LEU A 159 -11.76 2.39 8.32
N TYR A 160 -10.98 2.49 7.23
CA TYR A 160 -10.90 1.46 6.20
C TYR A 160 -9.45 1.14 5.84
N LEU A 161 -9.10 -0.14 5.84
CA LEU A 161 -7.80 -0.64 5.40
C LEU A 161 -7.96 -1.72 4.35
N ASN A 162 -7.40 -1.51 3.15
CA ASN A 162 -7.21 -2.55 2.14
C ASN A 162 -5.72 -2.85 2.01
N TYR A 163 -5.28 -3.93 2.64
CA TYR A 163 -3.90 -4.36 2.68
C TYR A 163 -3.71 -5.62 1.84
N CYS A 164 -2.97 -5.50 0.76
CA CYS A 164 -2.50 -6.61 -0.04
C CYS A 164 -0.97 -6.65 0.04
N ASP A 165 -0.39 -7.83 0.21
CA ASP A 165 1.06 -8.00 0.24
C ASP A 165 1.47 -9.42 -0.14
N PHE A 166 2.72 -9.62 -0.55
CA PHE A 166 3.30 -10.95 -0.60
C PHE A 166 3.65 -11.42 0.80
N MET A 167 3.55 -12.72 1.04
CA MET A 167 3.87 -13.29 2.34
C MET A 167 5.33 -13.00 2.72
N ALA A 168 5.50 -12.16 3.73
CA ALA A 168 6.79 -11.76 4.30
C ALA A 168 7.25 -12.72 5.41
N GLU A 169 8.52 -12.59 5.83
CA GLU A 169 9.12 -13.33 6.95
C GLU A 169 8.62 -12.83 8.32
N ASP A 170 8.16 -11.58 8.41
CA ASP A 170 7.53 -11.02 9.61
C ASP A 170 6.55 -9.89 9.24
N TYR A 171 5.66 -9.55 10.17
CA TYR A 171 4.71 -8.45 10.04
C TYR A 171 4.85 -7.47 11.22
N PRO A 172 4.62 -6.16 11.00
CA PRO A 172 4.67 -5.18 12.07
C PRO A 172 3.56 -5.42 13.07
N LYS A 173 3.75 -4.97 14.31
CA LYS A 173 2.68 -4.93 15.29
C LYS A 173 1.71 -3.81 14.90
N VAL A 174 0.52 -4.15 14.45
CA VAL A 174 -0.49 -3.16 14.04
C VAL A 174 -1.46 -2.88 15.19
N ASN A 175 -1.88 -1.62 15.35
CA ASN A 175 -3.00 -1.23 16.21
C ASN A 175 -4.14 -0.72 15.32
N LEU A 176 -5.12 -1.58 15.04
CA LEU A 176 -6.26 -1.26 14.18
C LEU A 176 -7.56 -1.15 14.98
N SER A 177 -7.46 -0.63 16.21
CA SER A 177 -8.57 -0.58 17.17
C SER A 177 -9.77 0.25 16.71
N ASN A 178 -9.55 1.28 15.89
CA ASN A 178 -10.61 2.15 15.35
C ASN A 178 -11.07 1.77 13.93
N VAL A 179 -10.41 0.80 13.29
CA VAL A 179 -10.72 0.42 11.91
C VAL A 179 -12.04 -0.35 11.87
N VAL A 180 -12.96 0.10 11.01
CA VAL A 180 -14.29 -0.50 10.86
C VAL A 180 -14.24 -1.69 9.90
N GLU A 181 -13.55 -1.52 8.77
CA GLU A 181 -13.46 -2.53 7.73
C GLU A 181 -11.99 -2.77 7.33
N VAL A 182 -11.62 -4.06 7.30
CA VAL A 182 -10.31 -4.51 6.82
C VAL A 182 -10.51 -5.50 5.67
N VAL A 183 -9.85 -5.23 4.55
CA VAL A 183 -9.65 -6.17 3.45
C VAL A 183 -8.18 -6.60 3.48
N LEU A 184 -7.93 -7.87 3.76
CA LEU A 184 -6.59 -8.42 3.89
C LEU A 184 -6.32 -9.49 2.83
N ASN A 185 -5.28 -9.28 2.03
CA ASN A 185 -4.86 -10.20 0.97
C ASN A 185 -3.35 -10.46 1.02
N ILE A 186 -2.97 -11.46 1.81
CA ILE A 186 -1.63 -12.02 1.81
C ILE A 186 -1.51 -13.06 0.69
N ILE A 187 -0.55 -12.85 -0.20
CA ILE A 187 -0.25 -13.71 -1.34
C ILE A 187 0.94 -14.60 -0.99
N ALA A 188 0.67 -15.87 -0.69
CA ALA A 188 1.72 -16.88 -0.46
C ALA A 188 2.01 -17.68 -1.73
N SER A 189 3.28 -17.99 -2.00
CA SER A 189 3.63 -18.94 -3.05
C SER A 189 3.32 -20.38 -2.63
N THR A 190 3.11 -21.27 -3.60
CA THR A 190 2.93 -22.70 -3.36
C THR A 190 4.10 -23.31 -2.57
N SER A 191 5.33 -22.83 -2.81
CA SER A 191 6.50 -23.25 -2.05
C SER A 191 6.40 -22.85 -0.58
N GLN A 192 5.97 -21.62 -0.26
CA GLN A 192 5.77 -21.17 1.13
C GLN A 192 4.68 -22.00 1.82
N ILE A 193 3.53 -22.21 1.17
CA ILE A 193 2.44 -23.02 1.71
C ILE A 193 2.88 -24.47 1.98
N ASN A 194 3.61 -25.08 1.04
CA ASN A 194 4.11 -26.45 1.21
C ASN A 194 5.12 -26.55 2.36
N GLN A 195 5.97 -25.55 2.55
CA GLN A 195 6.90 -25.53 3.67
C GLN A 195 6.19 -25.44 5.02
N ILE A 196 5.16 -24.58 5.16
CA ILE A 196 4.35 -24.50 6.40
C ILE A 196 3.70 -25.86 6.73
N ARG A 197 3.23 -26.59 5.71
CA ARG A 197 2.64 -27.92 5.87
C ARG A 197 3.68 -28.98 6.28
N SER A 198 4.87 -28.94 5.69
CA SER A 198 5.95 -29.90 5.95
C SER A 198 6.68 -29.67 7.27
N SER A 199 6.61 -28.45 7.83
CA SER A 199 7.22 -28.09 9.11
C SER A 199 6.65 -28.85 10.33
N ASN A 200 5.57 -29.62 10.16
CA ASN A 200 5.01 -30.50 11.20
C ASN A 200 5.94 -31.65 11.64
N ASN A 201 7.02 -31.95 10.91
CA ASN A 201 7.79 -33.18 11.13
C ASN A 201 9.18 -33.01 11.79
N ASN A 202 9.75 -31.80 11.85
CA ASN A 202 11.08 -31.61 12.44
C ASN A 202 11.03 -30.54 13.55
N ASN A 203 11.14 -31.01 14.79
CA ASN A 203 11.34 -30.18 15.97
C ASN A 203 12.67 -29.41 15.82
N ASN A 204 12.62 -28.12 15.49
CA ASN A 204 13.51 -27.03 15.96
C ASN A 204 13.70 -25.87 14.97
N GLU A 205 13.07 -25.86 13.80
CA GLU A 205 13.08 -24.66 12.95
C GLU A 205 11.85 -23.80 13.25
N VAL A 206 12.04 -22.83 14.15
CA VAL A 206 11.10 -21.73 14.43
C VAL A 206 10.61 -21.16 13.11
N LEU A 207 9.28 -21.16 12.93
CA LEU A 207 8.58 -20.74 11.71
C LEU A 207 9.11 -19.38 11.20
N TRP A 208 10.04 -19.39 10.24
CA TRP A 208 10.64 -18.20 9.61
C TRP A 208 9.69 -17.46 8.67
N TYR A 209 8.48 -17.95 8.58
CA TYR A 209 7.43 -17.39 7.77
C TYR A 209 6.57 -16.51 8.66
N GLY A 210 6.23 -15.33 8.13
CA GLY A 210 5.62 -14.22 8.84
C GLY A 210 4.69 -14.65 9.94
N ASN A 211 4.89 -14.07 11.13
CA ASN A 211 3.84 -14.03 12.13
C ASN A 211 2.68 -13.19 11.55
N VAL A 212 1.96 -13.71 10.55
CA VAL A 212 0.66 -13.22 10.11
C VAL A 212 -0.25 -13.12 11.32
N TRP A 213 -0.01 -13.97 12.32
CA TRP A 213 -0.57 -13.84 13.66
C TRP A 213 -0.37 -12.44 14.29
N LYS A 214 0.79 -11.78 14.20
CA LYS A 214 0.97 -10.39 14.69
C LYS A 214 0.00 -9.42 14.02
N LEU A 215 -0.17 -9.56 12.70
CA LEU A 215 -1.10 -8.76 11.92
C LEU A 215 -2.55 -9.05 12.34
N MET A 216 -2.95 -10.33 12.37
CA MET A 216 -4.28 -10.78 12.80
C MET A 216 -4.59 -10.36 14.24
N ASN A 217 -3.59 -10.39 15.12
CA ASN A 217 -3.73 -10.03 16.51
C ASN A 217 -3.91 -8.52 16.73
N GLY A 218 -3.53 -7.69 15.76
CA GLY A 218 -3.88 -6.27 15.74
C GLY A 218 -5.28 -5.97 15.19
N ILE A 219 -5.88 -6.93 14.46
CA ILE A 219 -7.24 -6.87 13.88
C ILE A 219 -8.22 -7.55 14.85
N ARG A 220 -8.48 -6.93 16.01
CA ARG A 220 -9.34 -7.54 17.05
C ARG A 220 -10.75 -6.97 17.14
N ASN A 221 -10.96 -5.71 16.72
CA ASN A 221 -12.21 -4.97 16.97
C ASN A 221 -12.91 -4.51 15.67
N VAL A 222 -12.59 -5.12 14.53
CA VAL A 222 -13.15 -4.70 13.24
C VAL A 222 -14.58 -5.21 13.06
N LYS A 223 -15.46 -4.40 12.46
CA LYS A 223 -16.85 -4.80 12.17
C LYS A 223 -16.95 -5.71 10.95
N LYS A 224 -16.04 -5.53 9.99
CA LYS A 224 -15.99 -6.32 8.77
C LYS A 224 -14.55 -6.68 8.44
N LEU A 225 -14.30 -7.98 8.31
CA LEU A 225 -13.01 -8.53 7.89
C LEU A 225 -13.23 -9.36 6.62
N VAL A 226 -12.61 -8.93 5.53
CA VAL A 226 -12.57 -9.66 4.26
C VAL A 226 -11.16 -10.20 4.08
N VAL A 227 -11.03 -11.52 3.90
CA VAL A 227 -9.73 -12.18 3.68
C VAL A 227 -9.71 -12.91 2.35
N SER A 228 -8.54 -12.96 1.71
CA SER A 228 -8.35 -13.83 0.54
C SER A 228 -8.21 -15.31 0.93
N ASP A 229 -8.46 -16.22 -0.03
CA ASP A 229 -8.27 -17.66 0.15
C ASP A 229 -6.85 -18.01 0.64
N SER A 230 -5.84 -17.36 0.05
CA SER A 230 -4.44 -17.52 0.46
C SER A 230 -4.21 -17.04 1.89
N THR A 231 -4.77 -15.89 2.28
CA THR A 231 -4.67 -15.37 3.66
C THR A 231 -5.31 -16.32 4.66
N PHE A 232 -6.49 -16.83 4.34
CA PHE A 232 -7.22 -17.78 5.17
C PHE A 232 -6.43 -19.07 5.35
N GLN A 233 -5.94 -19.65 4.26
CA GLN A 233 -5.16 -20.89 4.29
C GLN A 233 -3.89 -20.75 5.14
N VAL A 234 -3.13 -19.66 4.96
CA VAL A 234 -1.93 -19.40 5.76
C VAL A 234 -2.29 -19.28 7.23
N SER A 235 -3.27 -18.44 7.57
CA SER A 235 -3.71 -18.22 8.96
C SER A 235 -4.18 -19.51 9.64
N PHE A 236 -4.93 -20.35 8.91
CA PHE A 236 -5.40 -21.63 9.40
C PHE A 236 -4.24 -22.60 9.71
N LEU A 237 -3.27 -22.72 8.79
CA LEU A 237 -2.11 -23.59 9.00
C LEU A 237 -1.28 -23.15 10.21
N TYR A 238 -1.13 -21.85 10.45
CA TYR A 238 -0.50 -21.35 11.68
C TYR A 238 -1.28 -21.72 12.94
N ALA A 239 -2.61 -21.53 12.94
CA ALA A 239 -3.44 -21.86 14.10
C ALA A 239 -3.35 -23.36 14.46
N VAL A 240 -3.37 -24.24 13.45
CA VAL A 240 -3.22 -25.69 13.65
C VAL A 240 -1.84 -26.03 14.20
N ASN A 241 -0.76 -25.53 13.58
CA ASN A 241 0.61 -25.80 14.02
C ASN A 241 0.89 -25.24 15.43
N TRP A 242 0.27 -24.12 15.81
CA TRP A 242 0.35 -23.57 17.16
C TRP A 242 -0.40 -24.44 18.17
N SER A 243 -1.58 -24.94 17.81
CA SER A 243 -2.40 -25.80 18.69
C SER A 243 -1.75 -27.15 18.96
N THR A 244 -0.97 -27.67 18.00
CA THR A 244 -0.22 -28.93 18.16
C THR A 244 1.07 -28.76 18.96
N THR A 245 1.62 -27.54 19.03
CA THR A 245 2.87 -27.24 19.76
C THR A 245 2.66 -26.60 21.13
N SER A 246 1.51 -25.97 21.37
CA SER A 246 1.16 -25.36 22.66
C SER A 246 0.12 -26.19 23.41
N ASN A 247 0.50 -26.74 24.57
CA ASN A 247 -0.40 -27.45 25.47
C ASN A 247 -1.48 -26.50 26.01
N GLY A 248 -2.63 -26.49 25.36
CA GLY A 248 -3.93 -26.21 25.99
C GLY A 248 -4.31 -24.75 26.17
N TYR A 249 -4.63 -24.05 25.08
CA TYR A 249 -5.74 -23.07 25.06
C TYR A 249 -6.35 -23.08 23.65
N GLY A 250 -7.46 -23.81 23.46
CA GLY A 250 -8.19 -23.82 22.20
C GLY A 250 -8.74 -22.43 21.89
N LEU A 251 -8.38 -21.89 20.73
CA LEU A 251 -8.77 -20.54 20.31
C LEU A 251 -9.92 -20.64 19.31
N PHE A 252 -11.12 -20.27 19.76
CA PHE A 252 -12.32 -20.22 18.94
C PHE A 252 -12.26 -19.03 17.97
N ILE A 253 -12.18 -19.31 16.68
CA ILE A 253 -12.39 -18.29 15.65
C ILE A 253 -13.85 -18.39 15.21
N SER A 254 -14.70 -17.50 15.73
CA SER A 254 -16.04 -17.30 15.17
C SER A 254 -15.92 -16.41 13.94
N VAL A 255 -15.59 -16.99 12.78
CA VAL A 255 -15.65 -16.27 11.50
C VAL A 255 -17.10 -16.35 10.99
N HIS A 256 -17.86 -15.28 11.15
CA HIS A 256 -19.09 -15.12 10.37
C HIS A 256 -18.68 -14.74 8.94
N MET A 257 -18.52 -15.75 8.07
CA MET A 257 -18.04 -15.56 6.71
C MET A 257 -19.20 -15.25 5.77
N ASP A 258 -19.31 -14.00 5.33
CA ASP A 258 -20.04 -13.65 4.10
C ASP A 258 -19.01 -13.60 2.96
N VAL A 259 -18.71 -14.77 2.38
CA VAL A 259 -17.65 -14.93 1.36
C VAL A 259 -18.13 -14.38 0.03
N LYS A 260 -17.80 -13.12 -0.27
CA LYS A 260 -17.82 -12.63 -1.66
C LYS A 260 -16.43 -12.81 -2.27
N GLN A 261 -16.33 -13.75 -3.21
CA GLN A 261 -15.15 -13.93 -4.05
C GLN A 261 -14.79 -12.59 -4.72
N CYS A 262 -13.64 -12.02 -4.37
CA CYS A 262 -13.02 -10.96 -5.16
C CYS A 262 -12.53 -11.57 -6.48
N ARG A 263 -13.29 -11.38 -7.57
CA ARG A 263 -12.78 -11.56 -8.93
C ARG A 263 -11.86 -10.38 -9.24
N LEU A 264 -10.57 -10.64 -9.37
CA LEU A 264 -9.61 -9.68 -9.91
C LEU A 264 -9.97 -9.46 -11.40
N SER A 265 -10.42 -8.24 -11.75
CA SER A 265 -10.56 -7.76 -13.13
C SER A 265 -9.36 -6.90 -13.51
#